data_AF-A0A959S292-F1
#
_entry.id   AF-A0A959S292-F1
#
_cell.length_a   1.000
_cell.length_b   1.000
_cell.length_c   1.000
_cell.angle_alpha   90.00
_cell.angle_beta   90.00
_cell.angle_gamma   90.00
#
_symmetry.space_group_name_H-M   'P 1'
#
loop_
_entity.id
_entity.type
_entity.pdbx_description
1 polymer ?
#
loop_
_entity_poly.entity_id
_entity_poly.type
_entity_poly.pdbx_seq_one_letter_code
_entity_poly.pdbx_strand_id
1 'polypeptide(L)'
;TGLFFYGKIWINKTNNHFIKFTMNCDNALKHPFLPLFPSDKISNVSLFITQSFKNKSDGQVLYNHTDFIYKIDYVSRSESLEAQNYSILTKAVLYAYNYDSIFNLPFFNFGDINMDDYRKINAMPYNDFFWKNNDEYRLNDSINSNELFFNDSSSLTNKTLFNSNTILNKSFFEHPYIHWSKNRVKFRDILQDTSFENELTAIKSEQYNLSVKIYMDINSYKDSTDIITSTIFDPFESFYYLPIDNQTHCFVNIYFDLCEIERRKFEEKLKAQKININSAKEMYNTFLTQFEINKKVYLKAVERGTNKKEMEKYNNIVYKELGINNIELFQPFQDEK
;
A
#
# COMPACT_ATOMS: atom_id res chain seq x y z
N THR A 1 36.63 -0.28 -20.47
CA THR A 1 35.44 0.62 -20.50
C THR A 1 34.56 0.27 -19.31
N GLY A 2 33.71 1.17 -18.81
CA GLY A 2 32.79 0.87 -17.70
C GLY A 2 33.13 1.43 -16.30
N LEU A 3 34.29 2.08 -16.13
CA LEU A 3 34.64 2.75 -14.85
C LEU A 3 34.15 4.20 -14.76
N PHE A 4 33.95 4.85 -15.91
CA PHE A 4 33.62 6.27 -16.00
C PHE A 4 32.50 6.48 -17.02
N PHE A 5 31.68 7.50 -16.78
CA PHE A 5 30.72 7.98 -17.76
C PHE A 5 31.41 8.84 -18.82
N TYR A 6 30.92 8.78 -20.05
CA TYR A 6 31.22 9.74 -21.10
C TYR A 6 29.94 10.45 -21.53
N GLY A 7 30.06 11.66 -22.09
CA GLY A 7 28.89 12.50 -22.22
C GLY A 7 29.05 13.73 -23.08
N LYS A 8 27.96 14.48 -23.17
CA LYS A 8 27.87 15.77 -23.85
C LYS A 8 27.07 16.70 -22.96
N ILE A 9 27.43 17.98 -22.98
CA ILE A 9 26.72 19.05 -22.28
C ILE A 9 26.29 20.06 -23.34
N TRP A 10 25.04 20.51 -23.26
CA TRP A 10 24.48 21.54 -24.11
C TRP A 10 24.24 22.79 -23.27
N ILE A 11 24.84 23.90 -23.69
CA ILE A 11 24.72 25.21 -23.08
C ILE A 11 24.15 26.16 -24.12
N ASN A 12 23.15 26.94 -23.74
CA ASN A 12 22.65 28.02 -24.59
C ASN A 12 23.70 29.14 -24.61
N LYS A 13 24.23 29.42 -25.80
CA LYS A 13 25.34 30.37 -25.99
C LYS A 13 24.96 31.82 -25.64
N THR A 14 23.68 32.18 -25.74
CA THR A 14 23.23 33.57 -25.55
C THR A 14 23.11 33.93 -24.08
N ASN A 15 22.64 32.99 -23.23
CA ASN A 15 22.43 33.24 -21.80
C ASN A 15 23.32 32.37 -20.89
N ASN A 16 24.19 31.53 -21.45
CA ASN A 16 25.04 30.58 -20.72
C ASN A 16 24.27 29.59 -19.83
N HIS A 17 23.00 29.32 -20.14
CA HIS A 17 22.19 28.38 -19.35
C HIS A 17 22.37 26.94 -19.81
N PHE A 18 22.37 26.00 -18.86
CA PHE A 18 22.34 24.57 -19.15
C PHE A 18 21.01 24.19 -19.79
N ILE A 19 21.09 23.44 -20.89
CA ILE A 19 19.91 22.90 -21.60
C ILE A 19 19.72 21.44 -21.23
N LYS A 20 20.78 20.65 -21.38
CA LYS A 20 20.78 19.22 -21.04
C LYS A 20 22.21 18.70 -20.97
N PHE A 21 22.38 17.53 -20.35
CA PHE A 21 23.57 16.73 -20.53
C PHE A 21 23.24 15.24 -20.58
N THR A 22 24.10 14.48 -21.25
CA THR A 22 23.98 13.02 -21.39
C THR A 22 25.17 12.37 -20.71
N MET A 23 24.93 11.30 -19.96
CA MET A 23 25.95 10.44 -19.38
C MET A 23 25.70 9.01 -19.84
N ASN A 24 26.70 8.41 -20.48
CA ASN A 24 26.64 7.05 -20.97
C ASN A 24 27.77 6.24 -20.33
N CYS A 25 27.47 5.03 -19.90
CA CYS A 25 28.45 4.08 -19.40
C CYS A 25 28.08 2.69 -19.89
N ASP A 26 28.77 2.27 -20.95
CA ASP A 26 28.66 0.90 -21.46
C ASP A 26 29.43 -0.05 -20.55
N ASN A 27 28.80 -1.17 -20.21
CA ASN A 27 29.35 -2.21 -19.33
C ASN A 27 29.87 -1.63 -18.00
N ALA A 28 29.04 -0.82 -17.35
CA ALA A 28 29.31 -0.17 -16.08
C ALA A 28 29.73 -1.19 -15.01
N LEU A 29 30.93 -1.02 -14.45
CA LEU A 29 31.47 -1.88 -13.38
C LEU A 29 30.99 -1.45 -11.99
N LYS A 30 30.55 -0.20 -11.86
CA LYS A 30 29.95 0.35 -10.64
C LYS A 30 28.51 0.75 -10.95
N HIS A 31 27.56 0.04 -10.37
CA HIS A 31 26.13 0.29 -10.54
C HIS A 31 25.36 -0.06 -9.26
N PRO A 32 24.16 0.50 -9.06
CA PRO A 32 23.36 0.26 -7.86
C PRO A 32 22.52 -1.02 -7.92
N PHE A 33 22.45 -1.71 -9.07
CA PHE A 33 21.60 -2.89 -9.22
C PHE A 33 22.15 -4.10 -8.46
N LEU A 34 21.23 -4.87 -7.88
CA LEU A 34 21.48 -6.13 -7.19
C LEU A 34 20.63 -7.24 -7.83
N PRO A 35 21.10 -8.50 -7.82
CA PRO A 35 20.27 -9.64 -8.21
C PRO A 35 19.03 -9.76 -7.32
N LEU A 36 17.93 -10.25 -7.88
CA LEU A 36 16.66 -10.43 -7.14
C LEU A 36 16.77 -11.58 -6.13
N PHE A 37 17.47 -12.65 -6.51
CA PHE A 37 17.71 -13.81 -5.66
C PHE A 37 19.21 -14.08 -5.47
N PRO A 38 19.63 -14.68 -4.34
CA PRO A 38 21.02 -15.04 -4.12
C PRO A 38 21.60 -15.99 -5.17
N SER A 39 20.75 -16.80 -5.82
CA SER A 39 21.13 -17.73 -6.89
C SER A 39 21.33 -17.08 -8.25
N ASP A 40 21.08 -15.78 -8.36
CA ASP A 40 21.05 -15.05 -9.61
C ASP A 40 22.26 -14.12 -9.74
N LYS A 41 22.55 -13.69 -10.97
CA LYS A 41 23.71 -12.86 -11.29
C LYS A 41 23.37 -11.78 -12.31
N ILE A 42 23.87 -10.58 -12.07
CA ILE A 42 23.94 -9.53 -13.09
C ILE A 42 25.30 -9.64 -13.79
N SER A 43 25.27 -9.98 -15.07
CA SER A 43 26.49 -10.16 -15.86
C SER A 43 26.99 -8.85 -16.46
N ASN A 44 26.06 -7.93 -16.76
CA ASN A 44 26.40 -6.66 -17.39
C ASN A 44 25.32 -5.61 -17.12
N VAL A 45 25.75 -4.35 -17.00
CA VAL A 45 24.87 -3.19 -16.88
C VAL A 45 25.37 -2.11 -17.82
N SER A 46 24.50 -1.52 -18.63
CA SER A 46 24.80 -0.30 -19.38
C SER A 46 23.81 0.79 -19.02
N LEU A 47 24.30 2.00 -18.80
CA LEU A 47 23.53 3.14 -18.31
C LEU A 47 23.58 4.28 -19.34
N PHE A 48 22.42 4.84 -19.67
CA PHE A 48 22.26 5.98 -20.57
C PHE A 48 21.31 6.97 -19.90
N ILE A 49 21.87 8.05 -19.37
CA ILE A 49 21.17 9.03 -18.53
C ILE A 49 21.17 10.36 -19.26
N THR A 50 20.00 10.95 -19.49
CA THR A 50 19.87 12.31 -20.01
C THR A 50 19.19 13.16 -18.97
N GLN A 51 19.82 14.24 -18.52
CA GLN A 51 19.18 15.24 -17.67
C GLN A 51 18.92 16.50 -18.48
N SER A 52 17.69 16.99 -18.43
CA SER A 52 17.23 18.17 -19.15
C SER A 52 16.83 19.27 -18.19
N PHE A 53 16.98 20.53 -18.62
CA PHE A 53 16.70 21.74 -17.85
C PHE A 53 15.83 22.71 -18.66
N LYS A 54 15.09 23.57 -17.96
CA LYS A 54 14.27 24.63 -18.56
C LYS A 54 14.52 25.96 -17.87
N ASN A 55 14.33 27.04 -18.63
CA ASN A 55 14.46 28.40 -18.10
C ASN A 55 13.09 28.90 -17.64
N LYS A 56 13.01 29.47 -16.43
CA LYS A 56 11.91 30.34 -16.02
C LYS A 56 12.07 31.73 -16.66
N SER A 57 10.99 32.48 -16.70
CA SER A 57 10.94 33.84 -17.24
C SER A 57 11.82 34.84 -16.50
N ASP A 58 12.20 34.54 -15.26
CA ASP A 58 13.12 35.32 -14.42
C ASP A 58 14.61 35.01 -14.67
N GLY A 59 14.92 34.10 -15.59
CA GLY A 59 16.28 33.68 -15.90
C GLY A 59 16.79 32.51 -15.05
N GLN A 60 15.98 31.96 -14.13
CA GLN A 60 16.39 30.79 -13.35
C GLN A 60 16.39 29.51 -14.21
N VAL A 61 17.45 28.69 -14.07
CA VAL A 61 17.52 27.35 -14.68
C VAL A 61 16.98 26.32 -13.70
N LEU A 62 15.96 25.57 -14.13
CA LEU A 62 15.33 24.51 -13.35
C LEU A 62 15.54 23.15 -14.00
N TYR A 63 15.77 22.14 -13.17
CA TYR A 63 15.72 20.75 -13.60
C TYR A 63 14.36 20.43 -14.24
N ASN A 64 14.31 19.71 -15.35
CA ASN A 64 13.06 19.38 -16.02
C ASN A 64 12.74 17.89 -15.87
N HIS A 65 13.62 17.03 -16.38
CA HIS A 65 13.46 15.59 -16.27
C HIS A 65 14.78 14.86 -16.43
N THR A 66 14.77 13.58 -16.05
CA THR A 66 15.83 12.61 -16.32
C THR A 66 15.25 11.48 -17.15
N ASP A 67 15.76 11.29 -18.36
CA ASP A 67 15.56 10.05 -19.10
C ASP A 67 16.62 9.07 -18.59
N PHE A 68 16.17 8.01 -17.93
CA PHE A 68 17.02 6.97 -17.38
C PHE A 68 16.77 5.68 -18.17
N ILE A 69 17.69 5.38 -19.07
CA ILE A 69 17.65 4.17 -19.88
C ILE A 69 18.77 3.26 -19.39
N TYR A 70 18.46 2.00 -19.14
CA TYR A 70 19.47 1.02 -18.77
C TYR A 70 19.21 -0.32 -19.40
N LYS A 71 20.30 -1.03 -19.69
CA LYS A 71 20.30 -2.40 -20.18
C LYS A 71 20.97 -3.28 -19.14
N ILE A 72 20.32 -4.36 -18.73
CA ILE A 72 20.86 -5.37 -17.81
C ILE A 72 20.86 -6.72 -18.51
N ASP A 73 22.01 -7.38 -18.52
CA ASP A 73 22.10 -8.79 -18.89
C ASP A 73 22.10 -9.62 -17.60
N TYR A 74 20.99 -10.32 -17.36
CA TYR A 74 20.66 -11.02 -16.13
C TYR A 74 20.71 -12.53 -16.31
N VAL A 75 21.20 -13.26 -15.32
CA VAL A 75 21.24 -14.72 -15.29
C VAL A 75 20.48 -15.19 -14.06
N SER A 76 19.35 -15.84 -14.27
CA SER A 76 18.59 -16.49 -13.19
C SER A 76 19.13 -17.89 -12.94
N ARG A 77 19.22 -18.29 -11.67
CA ARG A 77 19.71 -19.61 -11.21
C ARG A 77 21.05 -19.98 -11.84
N SER A 78 22.03 -19.08 -11.74
CA SER A 78 23.27 -19.05 -12.54
C SER A 78 24.20 -20.26 -12.39
N GLU A 79 23.96 -21.11 -11.41
CA GLU A 79 24.74 -22.33 -11.12
C GLU A 79 23.90 -23.61 -11.24
N SER A 80 22.69 -23.52 -11.82
CA SER A 80 21.79 -24.66 -12.03
C SER A 80 21.72 -25.06 -13.51
N LEU A 81 21.29 -26.30 -13.76
CA LEU A 81 20.96 -26.76 -15.11
C LEU A 81 19.76 -25.99 -15.73
N GLU A 82 19.01 -25.26 -14.91
CA GLU A 82 17.86 -24.44 -15.29
C GLU A 82 18.20 -22.95 -15.41
N ALA A 83 19.50 -22.64 -15.56
CA ALA A 83 19.98 -21.28 -15.72
C ALA A 83 19.34 -20.63 -16.96
N GLN A 84 18.85 -19.40 -16.79
CA GLN A 84 18.20 -18.65 -17.86
C GLN A 84 18.82 -17.27 -17.97
N ASN A 85 19.12 -16.87 -19.21
CA ASN A 85 19.70 -15.58 -19.52
C ASN A 85 18.64 -14.65 -20.08
N TYR A 86 18.61 -13.43 -19.57
CA TYR A 86 17.69 -12.38 -19.97
C TYR A 86 18.48 -11.12 -20.33
N SER A 87 18.02 -10.40 -21.35
CA SER A 87 18.50 -9.05 -21.62
C SER A 87 17.32 -8.11 -21.48
N ILE A 88 17.39 -7.24 -20.47
CA ILE A 88 16.31 -6.36 -20.06
C ILE A 88 16.71 -4.94 -20.45
N LEU A 89 15.89 -4.29 -21.27
CA LEU A 89 16.01 -2.87 -21.59
C LEU A 89 14.89 -2.12 -20.88
N THR A 90 15.25 -1.25 -19.96
CA THR A 90 14.30 -0.37 -19.28
C THR A 90 14.49 1.05 -19.77
N LYS A 91 13.37 1.73 -20.03
CA LYS A 91 13.31 3.17 -20.33
C LYS A 91 12.40 3.81 -19.29
N ALA A 92 12.97 4.65 -18.44
CA ALA A 92 12.22 5.41 -17.44
C ALA A 92 12.39 6.90 -17.68
N VAL A 93 11.35 7.68 -17.40
CA VAL A 93 11.38 9.14 -17.43
C VAL A 93 10.98 9.64 -16.06
N LEU A 94 11.86 10.41 -15.42
CA LEU A 94 11.63 11.03 -14.11
C LEU A 94 11.42 12.52 -14.32
N TYR A 95 10.18 12.99 -14.26
CA TYR A 95 9.82 14.38 -14.56
C TYR A 95 9.59 15.20 -13.28
N ALA A 96 10.08 16.45 -13.25
CA ALA A 96 9.77 17.39 -12.18
C ALA A 96 8.39 18.01 -12.41
N TYR A 97 7.41 17.53 -11.65
CA TYR A 97 6.02 17.95 -11.78
C TYR A 97 5.78 19.38 -11.28
N ASN A 98 6.25 19.70 -10.08
CA ASN A 98 6.07 21.01 -9.45
C ASN A 98 7.38 21.45 -8.78
N TYR A 99 7.77 22.71 -8.98
CA TYR A 99 8.99 23.30 -8.42
C TYR A 99 8.75 24.06 -7.14
N ASP A 100 7.52 24.51 -6.93
CA ASP A 100 7.17 25.50 -5.92
C ASP A 100 6.47 24.83 -4.72
N SER A 101 6.06 23.56 -4.85
CA SER A 101 5.41 22.80 -3.76
C SER A 101 5.79 21.32 -3.71
N ILE A 102 5.79 20.77 -2.50
CA ILE A 102 5.97 19.33 -2.25
C ILE A 102 4.68 18.58 -2.59
N PHE A 103 4.82 17.34 -3.05
CA PHE A 103 3.69 16.44 -3.27
C PHE A 103 2.98 16.13 -1.94
N ASN A 104 1.64 16.26 -1.90
CA ASN A 104 0.87 15.83 -0.74
C ASN A 104 0.74 14.30 -0.79
N LEU A 105 1.43 13.61 0.10
CA LEU A 105 1.29 12.16 0.23
C LEU A 105 -0.06 11.80 0.86
N PRO A 106 -0.62 10.61 0.52
CA PRO A 106 -1.76 10.06 1.23
C PRO A 106 -1.50 9.92 2.73
N PHE A 107 -2.57 10.07 3.51
CA PHE A 107 -2.54 9.87 4.95
C PHE A 107 -2.72 8.40 5.27
N PHE A 108 -1.60 7.75 5.55
CA PHE A 108 -1.57 6.39 6.05
C PHE A 108 -0.29 6.16 6.83
N ASN A 109 -0.39 5.64 8.05
CA ASN A 109 0.79 5.32 8.86
C ASN A 109 1.15 3.85 8.63
N PHE A 110 2.29 3.58 7.99
CA PHE A 110 2.81 2.22 7.78
C PHE A 110 3.50 1.62 9.02
N GLY A 111 3.57 2.36 10.12
CA GLY A 111 4.29 1.95 11.33
C GLY A 111 5.81 2.02 11.16
N ASP A 112 6.54 1.40 12.08
CA ASP A 112 8.01 1.39 12.12
C ASP A 112 8.63 0.24 11.30
N ILE A 113 7.81 -0.60 10.69
CA ILE A 113 8.28 -1.74 9.88
C ILE A 113 8.72 -1.21 8.52
N ASN A 114 10.00 -1.40 8.18
CA ASN A 114 10.54 -1.03 6.87
C ASN A 114 10.04 -2.00 5.80
N MET A 115 8.81 -1.77 5.32
CA MET A 115 8.23 -2.53 4.22
C MET A 115 8.75 -2.03 2.88
N ASP A 116 8.86 -2.96 1.93
CA ASP A 116 9.09 -2.61 0.53
C ASP A 116 7.91 -1.79 -0.03
N ASP A 117 8.19 -0.96 -1.03
CA ASP A 117 7.18 -0.05 -1.59
C ASP A 117 6.06 -0.80 -2.32
N TYR A 118 6.34 -2.01 -2.84
CA TYR A 118 5.34 -2.85 -3.48
C TYR A 118 4.24 -3.28 -2.50
N ARG A 119 4.60 -3.64 -1.26
CA ARG A 119 3.64 -3.92 -0.18
C ARG A 119 2.85 -2.68 0.22
N LYS A 120 3.50 -1.52 0.30
CA LYS A 120 2.83 -0.26 0.66
C LYS A 120 1.78 0.16 -0.36
N ILE A 121 2.04 -0.05 -1.65
CA ILE A 121 1.10 0.25 -2.73
C ILE A 121 -0.21 -0.53 -2.54
N ASN A 122 -0.16 -1.75 -2.01
CA ASN A 122 -1.36 -2.56 -1.76
C ASN A 122 -2.28 -2.01 -0.67
N ALA A 123 -1.81 -1.09 0.18
CA ALA A 123 -2.68 -0.37 1.12
C ALA A 123 -3.55 0.68 0.41
N MET A 124 -3.14 1.14 -0.78
CA MET A 124 -3.78 2.27 -1.42
C MET A 124 -4.97 1.78 -2.26
N PRO A 125 -6.19 2.31 -2.02
CA PRO A 125 -7.32 2.02 -2.89
C PRO A 125 -7.08 2.60 -4.28
N TYR A 126 -7.67 1.97 -5.30
CA TYR A 126 -7.66 2.51 -6.65
C TYR A 126 -8.43 3.85 -6.70
N ASN A 127 -7.84 4.86 -7.34
CA ASN A 127 -8.34 6.23 -7.37
C ASN A 127 -8.78 6.63 -8.79
N ASP A 128 -10.04 6.34 -9.12
CA ASP A 128 -10.63 6.64 -10.44
C ASP A 128 -10.54 8.12 -10.78
N PHE A 129 -10.78 9.01 -9.80
CA PHE A 129 -10.76 10.45 -10.00
C PHE A 129 -9.37 10.93 -10.41
N PHE A 130 -8.33 10.48 -9.72
CA PHE A 130 -6.95 10.82 -10.04
C PHE A 130 -6.59 10.36 -11.45
N TRP A 131 -6.81 9.09 -11.76
CA TRP A 131 -6.43 8.54 -13.06
C TRP A 131 -7.24 9.09 -14.22
N LYS A 132 -8.50 9.52 -13.98
CA LYS A 132 -9.34 10.15 -15.01
C LYS A 132 -8.91 11.58 -15.34
N ASN A 133 -8.36 12.31 -14.37
CA ASN A 133 -8.08 13.73 -14.54
C ASN A 133 -6.60 14.04 -14.81
N ASN A 134 -5.68 13.11 -14.56
CA ASN A 134 -4.25 13.31 -14.77
C ASN A 134 -3.71 12.39 -15.88
N ASP A 135 -4.08 12.69 -17.13
CA ASP A 135 -3.64 11.93 -18.30
C ASP A 135 -2.11 11.98 -18.47
N GLU A 136 -1.43 13.02 -17.99
CA GLU A 136 0.02 13.14 -18.03
C GLU A 136 0.78 12.04 -17.27
N TYR A 137 0.11 11.34 -16.34
CA TYR A 137 0.68 10.22 -15.58
C TYR A 137 0.28 8.86 -16.14
N ARG A 138 -0.59 8.82 -17.15
CA ARG A 138 -0.86 7.58 -17.86
C ARG A 138 0.37 7.28 -18.70
N LEU A 139 0.85 6.03 -18.62
CA LEU A 139 1.70 5.52 -19.68
C LEU A 139 0.89 5.70 -20.97
N ASN A 140 1.47 6.37 -21.97
CA ASN A 140 0.84 6.54 -23.27
C ASN A 140 0.94 5.20 -24.02
N ASP A 141 0.45 4.14 -23.38
CA ASP A 141 0.33 2.81 -23.92
C ASP A 141 -1.09 2.66 -24.45
N SER A 142 -1.25 1.98 -25.56
CA SER A 142 -2.58 1.78 -26.17
C SER A 142 -3.51 0.89 -25.32
N ILE A 143 -3.06 0.45 -24.14
CA ILE A 143 -3.63 -0.67 -23.37
C ILE A 143 -3.97 -0.29 -21.92
N ASN A 144 -3.72 0.95 -21.48
CA ASN A 144 -4.02 1.43 -20.13
C ASN A 144 -3.43 0.51 -19.03
N SER A 145 -2.10 0.29 -19.08
CA SER A 145 -1.38 -0.68 -18.24
C SER A 145 -1.63 -0.57 -16.74
N ASN A 146 -1.96 0.62 -16.22
CA ASN A 146 -2.31 0.80 -14.81
C ASN A 146 -3.63 0.10 -14.47
N GLU A 147 -4.63 0.25 -15.33
CA GLU A 147 -5.91 -0.44 -15.18
C GLU A 147 -5.72 -1.96 -15.33
N LEU A 148 -4.87 -2.40 -16.26
CA LEU A 148 -4.49 -3.81 -16.38
C LEU A 148 -3.82 -4.32 -15.10
N PHE A 149 -2.86 -3.62 -14.52
CA PHE A 149 -2.20 -4.04 -13.28
C PHE A 149 -3.20 -4.22 -12.13
N PHE A 150 -4.12 -3.26 -11.94
CA PHE A 150 -5.13 -3.36 -10.87
C PHE A 150 -6.22 -4.40 -11.12
N ASN A 151 -6.45 -4.81 -12.36
CA ASN A 151 -7.48 -5.77 -12.73
C ASN A 151 -6.92 -7.16 -13.11
N ASP A 152 -5.60 -7.31 -13.23
CA ASP A 152 -4.94 -8.56 -13.59
C ASP A 152 -4.98 -9.55 -12.43
N SER A 153 -5.65 -10.68 -12.64
CA SER A 153 -5.74 -11.77 -11.66
C SER A 153 -4.40 -12.31 -11.17
N SER A 154 -3.33 -12.19 -11.97
CA SER A 154 -1.99 -12.64 -11.59
C SER A 154 -1.22 -11.61 -10.76
N SER A 155 -1.67 -10.35 -10.77
CA SER A 155 -1.15 -9.29 -9.93
C SER A 155 -1.75 -9.41 -8.52
N LEU A 156 -0.90 -9.36 -7.49
CA LEU A 156 -1.31 -9.38 -6.08
C LEU A 156 -1.73 -7.97 -5.64
N THR A 157 -3.01 -7.67 -5.78
CA THR A 157 -3.60 -6.37 -5.41
C THR A 157 -4.76 -6.56 -4.45
N ASN A 158 -5.25 -5.46 -3.85
CA ASN A 158 -6.45 -5.47 -3.01
C ASN A 158 -7.72 -5.97 -3.73
N LYS A 159 -7.84 -5.77 -5.05
CA LYS A 159 -8.98 -6.26 -5.85
C LYS A 159 -8.90 -7.75 -6.13
N THR A 160 -7.68 -8.27 -6.31
CA THR A 160 -7.43 -9.64 -6.77
C THR A 160 -7.11 -10.60 -5.63
N LEU A 161 -6.88 -10.07 -4.42
CA LEU A 161 -6.66 -10.77 -3.15
C LEU A 161 -7.67 -11.89 -2.85
N PHE A 162 -8.94 -11.67 -3.18
CA PHE A 162 -10.03 -12.63 -2.96
C PHE A 162 -10.42 -13.41 -4.23
N ASN A 163 -9.80 -13.07 -5.37
CA ASN A 163 -9.95 -13.85 -6.59
C ASN A 163 -9.01 -15.05 -6.49
N SER A 164 -9.47 -16.21 -6.96
CA SER A 164 -8.87 -17.52 -6.77
C SER A 164 -7.45 -17.63 -7.36
N ASN A 165 -6.45 -17.11 -6.66
CA ASN A 165 -5.06 -17.44 -6.91
C ASN A 165 -4.73 -18.69 -6.11
N THR A 166 -4.55 -19.80 -6.83
CA THR A 166 -4.18 -21.13 -6.32
C THR A 166 -2.86 -21.15 -5.53
N ILE A 167 -2.03 -20.11 -5.68
CA ILE A 167 -0.77 -19.92 -4.95
C ILE A 167 -0.99 -19.35 -3.53
N LEU A 168 -2.14 -18.71 -3.26
CA LEU A 168 -2.43 -17.97 -2.02
C LEU A 168 -3.20 -18.75 -0.95
N ASN A 169 -3.37 -20.06 -1.12
CA ASN A 169 -3.94 -20.94 -0.08
C ASN A 169 -3.03 -21.11 1.16
N LYS A 170 -2.09 -20.20 1.40
CA LYS A 170 -1.14 -20.17 2.52
C LYS A 170 -0.95 -18.72 3.01
N SER A 171 -1.66 -18.30 4.08
CA SER A 171 -1.02 -17.74 5.30
C SER A 171 -1.76 -16.65 6.13
N PHE A 172 -2.66 -15.76 5.72
CA PHE A 172 -3.18 -14.61 6.51
C PHE A 172 -2.13 -13.57 6.99
N PHE A 173 -0.98 -13.96 7.52
CA PHE A 173 0.05 -13.09 8.10
C PHE A 173 1.27 -12.83 7.20
N GLU A 174 1.28 -13.33 5.96
CA GLU A 174 2.27 -12.98 4.93
C GLU A 174 1.69 -12.08 3.82
N HIS A 175 0.51 -11.50 4.07
CA HIS A 175 -0.42 -11.01 3.05
C HIS A 175 -0.41 -9.49 2.86
N PRO A 176 -0.89 -8.99 1.69
CA PRO A 176 -1.10 -7.56 1.49
C PRO A 176 -2.20 -7.01 2.41
N TYR A 177 -2.20 -5.69 2.58
CA TYR A 177 -3.24 -4.95 3.29
C TYR A 177 -4.66 -5.37 2.88
N ILE A 178 -5.52 -5.57 3.88
CA ILE A 178 -6.89 -6.05 3.63
C ILE A 178 -7.86 -4.87 3.74
N HIS A 179 -8.51 -4.54 2.63
CA HIS A 179 -9.55 -3.51 2.62
C HIS A 179 -10.86 -4.07 3.18
N TRP A 180 -11.62 -3.23 3.89
CA TRP A 180 -12.94 -3.62 4.34
C TRP A 180 -13.83 -3.96 3.14
N SER A 181 -14.53 -5.09 3.24
CA SER A 181 -15.54 -5.50 2.28
C SER A 181 -16.60 -6.33 3.00
N LYS A 182 -17.67 -6.70 2.28
CA LYS A 182 -18.66 -7.65 2.82
C LYS A 182 -18.09 -9.06 3.00
N ASN A 183 -16.98 -9.39 2.34
CA ASN A 183 -16.29 -10.66 2.54
C ASN A 183 -15.63 -10.67 3.91
N ARG A 184 -15.84 -11.76 4.66
CA ARG A 184 -15.42 -11.85 6.05
C ARG A 184 -13.96 -12.29 6.16
N VAL A 185 -13.27 -11.67 7.10
CA VAL A 185 -11.89 -12.00 7.45
C VAL A 185 -11.90 -13.32 8.21
N LYS A 186 -11.19 -14.33 7.68
CA LYS A 186 -10.98 -15.62 8.36
C LYS A 186 -9.48 -15.80 8.60
N PHE A 187 -9.11 -15.93 9.87
CA PHE A 187 -7.80 -16.45 10.24
C PHE A 187 -7.75 -17.94 9.90
N ARG A 188 -6.58 -18.44 9.50
CA ARG A 188 -6.35 -19.87 9.42
C ARG A 188 -6.04 -20.39 10.82
N ASP A 189 -6.42 -21.63 11.11
CA ASP A 189 -5.94 -22.33 12.30
C ASP A 189 -4.41 -22.28 12.30
N ILE A 190 -3.86 -21.56 13.27
CA ILE A 190 -2.44 -21.63 13.56
C ILE A 190 -2.27 -23.04 14.13
N LEU A 191 -1.65 -23.94 13.36
CA LEU A 191 -1.15 -25.20 13.91
C LEU A 191 -0.34 -24.80 15.13
N GLN A 192 -0.81 -25.22 16.32
CA GLN A 192 -0.19 -24.90 17.60
C GLN A 192 1.31 -25.16 17.46
N ASP A 193 2.09 -24.08 17.46
CA ASP A 193 3.53 -24.21 17.42
C ASP A 193 3.95 -24.77 18.78
N THR A 194 4.20 -26.07 18.83
CA THR A 194 4.62 -26.80 20.02
C THR A 194 5.95 -26.29 20.60
N SER A 195 6.61 -25.33 19.96
CA SER A 195 7.83 -24.70 20.45
C SER A 195 7.60 -23.54 21.44
N PHE A 196 6.36 -23.06 21.62
CA PHE A 196 6.00 -21.98 22.54
C PHE A 196 5.33 -22.45 23.84
N GLU A 197 5.73 -23.59 24.40
CA GLU A 197 5.19 -24.10 25.69
C GLU A 197 5.58 -23.27 26.94
N ASN A 198 6.24 -22.11 26.79
CA ASN A 198 6.81 -21.34 27.91
C ASN A 198 6.15 -19.97 28.22
N GLU A 199 4.88 -19.74 27.90
CA GLU A 199 4.18 -18.52 28.32
C GLU A 199 2.86 -18.78 29.06
N LEU A 200 2.93 -19.51 30.18
CA LEU A 200 1.85 -19.54 31.18
C LEU A 200 1.77 -18.26 32.04
N THR A 201 2.58 -17.23 31.73
CA THR A 201 2.70 -15.98 32.51
C THR A 201 2.36 -14.71 31.73
N ALA A 202 2.14 -14.76 30.42
CA ALA A 202 1.81 -13.57 29.63
C ALA A 202 0.37 -13.11 29.90
N ILE A 203 0.17 -11.80 30.08
CA ILE A 203 -1.17 -11.24 30.27
C ILE A 203 -1.95 -11.42 28.96
N LYS A 204 -3.14 -12.04 28.99
CA LYS A 204 -3.96 -12.32 27.78
C LYS A 204 -4.22 -11.11 26.87
N SER A 205 -4.12 -9.88 27.38
CA SER A 205 -4.23 -8.65 26.58
C SER A 205 -3.00 -8.35 25.73
N GLU A 206 -1.86 -8.95 26.03
CA GLU A 206 -0.60 -8.80 25.31
C GLU A 206 -0.44 -9.88 24.21
N GLN A 207 -1.30 -10.90 24.23
CA GLN A 207 -1.28 -12.02 23.27
C GLN A 207 -1.99 -11.71 21.95
N TYR A 208 -2.51 -10.48 21.76
CA TYR A 208 -3.08 -10.06 20.49
C TYR A 208 -3.01 -8.54 20.29
N ASN A 209 -2.94 -8.12 19.02
CA ASN A 209 -3.15 -6.76 18.56
C ASN A 209 -3.94 -6.79 17.25
N LEU A 210 -4.97 -5.94 17.13
CA LEU A 210 -5.76 -5.80 15.90
C LEU A 210 -5.61 -4.38 15.38
N SER A 211 -4.73 -4.20 14.40
CA SER A 211 -4.43 -2.91 13.78
C SER A 211 -5.36 -2.68 12.59
N VAL A 212 -6.40 -1.89 12.82
CA VAL A 212 -7.23 -1.31 11.75
C VAL A 212 -6.89 0.17 11.64
N LYS A 213 -6.61 0.61 10.42
CA LYS A 213 -6.20 1.95 10.04
C LYS A 213 -7.16 2.51 9.02
N ILE A 214 -7.32 3.83 9.02
CA ILE A 214 -8.06 4.54 7.99
C ILE A 214 -7.04 5.15 7.03
N TYR A 215 -7.24 4.95 5.75
CA TYR A 215 -6.53 5.64 4.68
C TYR A 215 -7.33 6.88 4.29
N MET A 216 -6.65 7.98 4.00
CA MET A 216 -7.23 9.14 3.33
C MET A 216 -6.30 9.66 2.26
N ASP A 217 -6.85 10.05 1.11
CA ASP A 217 -6.12 10.76 0.06
C ASP A 217 -6.97 11.92 -0.46
N ILE A 218 -6.31 13.04 -0.79
CA ILE A 218 -6.98 14.28 -1.20
C ILE A 218 -6.40 14.70 -2.55
N ASN A 219 -7.23 14.65 -3.57
CA ASN A 219 -6.85 14.96 -4.94
C ASN A 219 -7.61 16.19 -5.40
N SER A 220 -6.88 17.25 -5.72
CA SER A 220 -7.48 18.46 -6.28
C SER A 220 -7.10 18.58 -7.74
N TYR A 221 -8.10 18.74 -8.60
CA TYR A 221 -7.93 18.97 -10.03
C TYR A 221 -8.84 20.11 -10.49
N LYS A 222 -8.22 21.19 -10.98
CA LYS A 222 -8.92 22.45 -11.30
C LYS A 222 -9.77 22.91 -10.10
N ASP A 223 -11.08 23.03 -10.29
CA ASP A 223 -12.02 23.48 -9.26
C ASP A 223 -12.66 22.33 -8.47
N SER A 224 -12.22 21.09 -8.69
CA SER A 224 -12.76 19.89 -8.04
C SER A 224 -11.75 19.31 -7.04
N THR A 225 -12.19 19.03 -5.83
CA THR A 225 -11.44 18.28 -4.83
C THR A 225 -12.17 16.98 -4.54
N ASP A 226 -11.50 15.86 -4.75
CA ASP A 226 -11.96 14.52 -4.41
C ASP A 226 -11.19 14.02 -3.18
N ILE A 227 -11.92 13.40 -2.26
CA ILE A 227 -11.34 12.80 -1.06
C ILE A 227 -11.73 11.34 -1.03
N ILE A 228 -10.72 10.47 -1.06
CA ILE A 228 -10.89 9.03 -0.96
C ILE A 228 -10.54 8.60 0.44
N THR A 229 -11.36 7.73 1.02
CA THR A 229 -11.06 7.09 2.31
C THR A 229 -11.27 5.58 2.21
N SER A 230 -10.50 4.81 2.97
CA SER A 230 -10.67 3.35 3.03
C SER A 230 -10.35 2.82 4.43
N THR A 231 -11.10 1.80 4.87
CA THR A 231 -10.82 1.08 6.12
C THR A 231 -9.92 -0.11 5.78
N ILE A 232 -8.78 -0.22 6.45
CA ILE A 232 -7.74 -1.20 6.13
C ILE A 232 -7.32 -1.94 7.39
N PHE A 233 -7.36 -3.27 7.33
CA PHE A 233 -6.75 -4.13 8.32
C PHE A 233 -5.28 -4.33 7.95
N ASP A 234 -4.39 -3.95 8.87
CA ASP A 234 -2.93 -4.01 8.71
C ASP A 234 -2.41 -5.35 9.25
N PRO A 235 -2.02 -6.31 8.38
CA PRO A 235 -1.55 -7.62 8.81
C PRO A 235 -0.16 -7.59 9.43
N PHE A 236 0.60 -6.51 9.26
CA PHE A 236 1.99 -6.43 9.73
C PHE A 236 2.11 -5.95 11.17
N GLU A 237 1.12 -5.18 11.63
CA GLU A 237 1.00 -4.80 13.04
C GLU A 237 0.01 -5.68 13.81
N SER A 238 -0.84 -6.42 13.10
CA SER A 238 -1.83 -7.29 13.74
C SER A 238 -1.25 -8.67 14.03
N PHE A 239 -1.53 -9.18 15.22
CA PHE A 239 -1.20 -10.56 15.62
C PHE A 239 -2.28 -11.10 16.56
N TYR A 240 -2.46 -12.41 16.57
CA TYR A 240 -3.44 -13.07 17.45
C TYR A 240 -2.91 -14.46 17.84
N TYR A 241 -2.39 -14.58 19.06
CA TYR A 241 -1.78 -15.82 19.59
C TYR A 241 -2.73 -16.65 20.47
N LEU A 242 -3.99 -16.22 20.58
CA LEU A 242 -5.03 -16.95 21.31
C LEU A 242 -5.70 -17.99 20.38
N PRO A 243 -6.40 -18.99 20.94
CA PRO A 243 -7.17 -19.95 20.14
C PRO A 243 -8.13 -19.23 19.17
N ILE A 244 -8.10 -19.66 17.92
CA ILE A 244 -8.98 -19.14 16.86
C ILE A 244 -10.17 -20.08 16.74
N ASP A 245 -11.35 -19.51 16.95
CA ASP A 245 -12.64 -20.19 16.86
C ASP A 245 -13.68 -19.26 16.22
N ASN A 246 -14.91 -19.74 16.10
CA ASN A 246 -16.04 -18.95 15.62
C ASN A 246 -16.28 -17.69 16.48
N GLN A 247 -16.01 -17.75 17.78
CA GLN A 247 -16.12 -16.59 18.67
C GLN A 247 -15.13 -15.50 18.30
N THR A 248 -13.88 -15.89 18.07
CA THR A 248 -12.78 -15.03 17.63
C THR A 248 -13.07 -14.43 16.26
N HIS A 249 -13.52 -15.22 15.30
CA HIS A 249 -13.90 -14.71 13.98
C HIS A 249 -15.03 -13.68 14.06
N CYS A 250 -16.07 -13.95 14.87
CA CYS A 250 -17.15 -13.02 15.08
C CYS A 250 -16.66 -11.71 15.70
N PHE A 251 -15.84 -11.81 16.75
CA PHE A 251 -15.22 -10.68 17.45
C PHE A 251 -14.41 -9.79 16.49
N VAL A 252 -13.50 -10.37 15.70
CA VAL A 252 -12.65 -9.59 14.79
C VAL A 252 -13.46 -8.95 13.66
N ASN A 253 -14.45 -9.65 13.10
CA ASN A 253 -15.26 -9.09 12.03
C ASN A 253 -16.17 -7.96 12.53
N ILE A 254 -16.76 -8.07 13.73
CA ILE A 254 -17.49 -6.95 14.34
C ILE A 254 -16.56 -5.76 14.55
N TYR A 255 -15.35 -5.97 15.06
CA TYR A 255 -14.37 -4.90 15.23
C TYR A 255 -14.06 -4.17 13.91
N PHE A 256 -13.83 -4.92 12.84
CA PHE A 256 -13.51 -4.34 11.54
C PHE A 256 -14.69 -3.58 10.93
N ASP A 257 -15.91 -4.10 11.10
CA ASP A 257 -17.15 -3.44 10.68
C ASP A 257 -17.41 -2.13 11.44
N LEU A 258 -17.16 -2.11 12.75
CA LEU A 258 -17.28 -0.88 13.55
C LEU A 258 -16.30 0.20 13.08
N CYS A 259 -15.09 -0.20 12.68
CA CYS A 259 -14.12 0.74 12.12
C CYS A 259 -14.62 1.34 10.79
N GLU A 260 -15.24 0.52 9.94
CA GLU A 260 -15.85 0.99 8.69
C GLU A 260 -17.02 1.95 8.93
N ILE A 261 -17.86 1.70 9.94
CA ILE A 261 -18.96 2.61 10.30
C ILE A 261 -18.41 3.98 10.69
N GLU A 262 -17.36 4.02 11.50
CA GLU A 262 -16.72 5.28 11.90
C GLU A 262 -16.09 6.00 10.69
N ARG A 263 -15.47 5.26 9.75
CA ARG A 263 -14.99 5.82 8.49
C ARG A 263 -16.13 6.44 7.67
N ARG A 264 -17.27 5.77 7.52
CA ARG A 264 -18.42 6.30 6.77
C ARG A 264 -18.94 7.59 7.36
N LYS A 265 -19.08 7.66 8.69
CA LYS A 265 -19.47 8.90 9.39
C LYS A 265 -18.44 10.02 9.17
N PHE A 266 -17.15 9.69 9.14
CA PHE A 266 -16.10 10.65 8.81
C PHE A 266 -16.20 11.14 7.35
N GLU A 267 -16.41 10.23 6.41
CA GLU A 267 -16.58 10.53 4.99
C GLU A 267 -17.82 11.43 4.74
N GLU A 268 -18.94 11.19 5.42
CA GLU A 268 -20.12 12.05 5.35
C GLU A 268 -19.83 13.47 5.85
N LYS A 269 -19.09 13.60 6.96
CA LYS A 269 -18.65 14.90 7.49
C LYS A 269 -17.74 15.62 6.49
N LEU A 270 -16.86 14.90 5.81
CA LEU A 270 -16.01 15.46 4.77
C LEU A 270 -16.82 15.98 3.59
N LYS A 271 -17.80 15.19 3.11
CA LYS A 271 -18.65 15.54 1.95
C LYS A 271 -19.61 16.70 2.22
N ALA A 272 -20.05 16.87 3.48
CA ALA A 272 -20.99 17.92 3.86
C ALA A 272 -20.39 19.34 3.80
N GLN A 273 -19.07 19.49 3.70
CA GLN A 273 -18.38 20.77 3.75
C GLN A 273 -17.56 20.98 2.47
N LYS A 274 -17.42 22.24 2.02
CA LYS A 274 -16.39 22.60 1.03
C LYS A 274 -15.06 22.75 1.76
N ILE A 275 -14.32 21.66 1.86
CA ILE A 275 -13.11 21.58 2.69
C ILE A 275 -11.87 21.82 1.82
N ASN A 276 -10.96 22.69 2.29
CA ASN A 276 -9.62 22.81 1.72
C ASN A 276 -8.67 21.75 2.32
N ILE A 277 -7.53 21.49 1.68
CA ILE A 277 -6.59 20.44 2.11
C ILE A 277 -6.19 20.54 3.59
N ASN A 278 -5.97 21.74 4.12
CA ASN A 278 -5.54 21.92 5.52
C ASN A 278 -6.66 21.61 6.51
N SER A 279 -7.88 22.05 6.22
CA SER A 279 -9.04 21.73 7.04
C SER A 279 -9.36 20.23 7.03
N ALA A 280 -9.15 19.55 5.90
CA ALA A 280 -9.31 18.09 5.81
C ALA A 280 -8.25 17.35 6.65
N LYS A 281 -7.00 17.83 6.64
CA LYS A 281 -5.91 17.32 7.50
C LYS A 281 -6.27 17.41 8.99
N GLU A 282 -6.76 18.57 9.44
CA GLU A 282 -7.14 18.78 10.84
C GLU A 282 -8.31 17.89 11.26
N MET A 283 -9.34 17.77 10.40
CA MET A 283 -10.47 16.89 10.64
C MET A 283 -10.04 15.42 10.73
N TYR A 284 -9.12 15.00 9.87
CA TYR A 284 -8.57 13.65 9.88
C TYR A 284 -7.82 13.33 11.17
N ASN A 285 -6.95 14.24 11.63
CA ASN A 285 -6.22 14.04 12.90
C ASN A 285 -7.16 13.99 14.12
N THR A 286 -8.18 14.86 14.12
CA THR A 286 -9.22 14.85 15.17
C THR A 286 -10.02 13.54 15.15
N PHE A 287 -10.39 13.08 13.96
CA PHE A 287 -11.07 11.81 13.75
C PHE A 287 -10.22 10.64 14.25
N LEU A 288 -8.94 10.57 13.88
CA LEU A 288 -8.05 9.49 14.31
C LEU A 288 -7.96 9.39 15.83
N THR A 289 -7.91 10.52 16.55
CA THR A 289 -7.88 10.51 18.01
C THR A 289 -9.14 9.86 18.59
N GLN A 290 -10.32 10.21 18.09
CA GLN A 290 -11.58 9.60 18.53
C GLN A 290 -11.70 8.14 18.09
N PHE A 291 -11.22 7.83 16.89
CA PHE A 291 -11.21 6.49 16.33
C PHE A 291 -10.40 5.52 17.21
N GLU A 292 -9.20 5.92 17.66
CA GLU A 292 -8.39 5.13 18.59
C GLU A 292 -9.08 4.87 19.94
N ILE A 293 -9.80 5.87 20.45
CA ILE A 293 -10.59 5.71 21.69
C ILE A 293 -11.70 4.67 21.47
N ASN A 294 -12.45 4.79 20.37
CA ASN A 294 -13.56 3.90 20.06
C ASN A 294 -13.10 2.43 19.89
N LYS A 295 -11.95 2.21 19.23
CA LYS A 295 -11.33 0.87 19.12
C LYS A 295 -11.06 0.27 20.50
N LYS A 296 -10.41 1.02 21.39
CA LYS A 296 -10.09 0.56 22.75
C LYS A 296 -11.33 0.28 23.59
N VAL A 297 -12.36 1.11 23.47
CA VAL A 297 -13.65 0.92 24.16
C VAL A 297 -14.29 -0.41 23.75
N TYR A 298 -14.33 -0.72 22.46
CA TYR A 298 -14.84 -2.00 21.97
C TYR A 298 -14.02 -3.18 22.52
N LEU A 299 -12.71 -3.17 22.31
CA LEU A 299 -11.82 -4.28 22.71
C LEU A 299 -11.93 -4.57 24.21
N LYS A 300 -12.06 -3.53 25.05
CA LYS A 300 -12.26 -3.66 26.48
C LYS A 300 -13.65 -4.20 26.84
N ALA A 301 -14.70 -3.75 26.17
CA ALA A 301 -16.09 -4.12 26.50
C ALA A 301 -16.42 -5.58 26.17
N VAL A 302 -15.96 -6.08 25.02
CA VAL A 302 -16.31 -7.44 24.55
C VAL A 302 -15.41 -8.54 25.11
N GLU A 303 -14.31 -8.16 25.77
CA GLU A 303 -13.36 -9.08 26.42
C GLU A 303 -12.79 -10.18 25.49
N ARG A 304 -12.52 -9.83 24.23
CA ARG A 304 -12.13 -10.76 23.13
C ARG A 304 -13.27 -11.70 22.68
N GLY A 305 -14.50 -11.23 22.77
CA GLY A 305 -15.68 -11.94 22.31
C GLY A 305 -16.40 -12.79 23.37
N THR A 306 -15.84 -12.92 24.57
CA THR A 306 -16.45 -13.72 25.66
C THR A 306 -17.66 -13.02 26.27
N ASN A 307 -17.71 -11.69 26.25
CA ASN A 307 -18.85 -10.94 26.77
C ASN A 307 -19.98 -10.90 25.73
N LYS A 308 -20.84 -11.93 25.77
CA LYS A 308 -21.99 -12.11 24.87
C LYS A 308 -22.88 -10.87 24.77
N LYS A 309 -23.20 -10.23 25.91
CA LYS A 309 -24.11 -9.07 25.94
C LYS A 309 -23.54 -7.89 25.16
N GLU A 310 -22.25 -7.59 25.34
CA GLU A 310 -21.60 -6.52 24.60
C GLU A 310 -21.40 -6.90 23.13
N MET A 311 -21.08 -8.17 22.82
CA MET A 311 -21.03 -8.67 21.44
C MET A 311 -22.35 -8.48 20.70
N GLU A 312 -23.49 -8.83 21.32
CA GLU A 312 -24.83 -8.62 20.76
C GLU A 312 -25.14 -7.14 20.54
N LYS A 313 -24.80 -6.29 21.51
CA LYS A 313 -24.95 -4.83 21.41
C LYS A 313 -24.19 -4.25 20.21
N TYR A 314 -22.92 -4.60 20.04
CA TYR A 314 -22.13 -4.10 18.91
C TYR A 314 -22.55 -4.73 17.58
N ASN A 315 -22.93 -6.01 17.56
CA ASN A 315 -23.48 -6.66 16.38
C ASN A 315 -24.77 -5.97 15.91
N ASN A 316 -25.64 -5.54 16.82
CA ASN A 316 -26.85 -4.80 16.47
C ASN A 316 -26.54 -3.43 15.81
N ILE A 317 -25.47 -2.76 16.26
CA ILE A 317 -24.99 -1.53 15.62
C ILE A 317 -24.54 -1.85 14.19
N VAL A 318 -23.72 -2.90 14.02
CA VAL A 318 -23.24 -3.35 12.71
C VAL A 318 -24.39 -3.73 11.78
N TYR A 319 -25.37 -4.47 12.28
CA TYR A 319 -26.54 -4.87 11.51
C TYR A 319 -27.35 -3.67 11.04
N LYS A 320 -27.57 -2.69 11.93
CA LYS A 320 -28.31 -1.47 11.59
C LYS A 320 -27.62 -0.63 10.52
N GLU A 321 -26.30 -0.46 10.62
CA GLU A 321 -25.54 0.47 9.76
C GLU A 321 -25.04 -0.18 8.46
N LEU A 322 -24.74 -1.49 8.49
CA LEU A 322 -24.14 -2.21 7.36
C LEU A 322 -25.00 -3.36 6.81
N GLY A 323 -26.05 -3.76 7.53
CA GLY A 323 -26.89 -4.91 7.16
C GLY A 323 -26.22 -6.26 7.37
N ILE A 324 -25.17 -6.34 8.19
CA ILE A 324 -24.38 -7.55 8.43
C ILE A 324 -24.66 -8.07 9.84
N ASN A 325 -25.01 -9.36 9.95
CA ASN A 325 -25.22 -10.03 11.23
C ASN A 325 -24.09 -11.04 11.50
N ASN A 326 -23.00 -10.61 12.12
CA ASN A 326 -21.84 -11.47 12.38
C ASN A 326 -22.16 -12.59 13.37
N ILE A 327 -23.04 -12.36 14.36
CA ILE A 327 -23.44 -13.40 15.31
C ILE A 327 -24.18 -14.54 14.60
N GLU A 328 -25.07 -14.24 13.66
CA GLU A 328 -25.76 -15.25 12.87
C GLU A 328 -24.82 -15.99 11.92
N LEU A 329 -23.86 -15.28 11.31
CA LEU A 329 -22.90 -15.85 10.37
C LEU A 329 -21.91 -16.82 11.03
N PHE A 330 -21.41 -16.47 12.22
CA PHE A 330 -20.35 -17.24 12.89
C PHE A 330 -20.86 -18.13 14.00
N GLN A 331 -22.07 -17.92 14.51
CA GLN A 331 -22.65 -18.71 15.61
C GLN A 331 -21.69 -18.85 16.81
N PRO A 332 -21.14 -17.74 17.35
CA PRO A 332 -20.03 -17.76 18.30
C PRO A 332 -20.35 -18.33 19.68
N PHE A 333 -21.61 -18.68 19.94
CA PHE A 333 -22.12 -19.15 21.24
C PHE A 333 -22.82 -20.50 21.15
N GLN A 334 -22.65 -21.23 20.04
CA GLN A 334 -23.08 -22.62 19.97
C GLN A 334 -21.95 -23.49 20.50
N ASP A 335 -22.28 -24.40 21.43
CA ASP A 335 -21.33 -25.42 21.88
C ASP A 335 -20.93 -26.28 20.68
N GLU A 336 -19.62 -26.44 20.45
CA GLU A 336 -19.10 -27.41 19.48
C GLU A 336 -19.59 -28.80 19.91
N LYS A 337 -20.38 -29.46 19.05
CA LYS A 337 -20.89 -30.81 19.28
C LYS A 337 -19.85 -31.88 18.96
#